data_AF-A0A0U2ZMX9-F1
#
_entry.id   AF-A0A0U2ZMX9-F1
#
_cell.length_a   1.000
_cell.length_b   1.000
_cell.length_c   1.000
_cell.angle_alpha   90.00
_cell.angle_beta   90.00
_cell.angle_gamma   90.00
#
_symmetry.space_group_name_H-M   'P 1'
#
loop_
_entity.id
_entity.type
_entity.pdbx_description
1 polymer ?
#
loop_
_entity_poly.entity_id
_entity_poly.type
_entity_poly.pdbx_seq_one_letter_code
_entity_poly.pdbx_strand_id
1 'polypeptide(L)'
;MVKPVPALQPIELECADEGFAIEMTRWLTHLRAERRLSPKTLEAYARDLRQCLTFLAEHWGTRVTLKRFAALEATDVRAFMAMRRADDIAGRSLMRALAGLRSFGRYLEREGKGKVGALSAIRAPKVAKSLPKPIQIDAAKRFADA
;
A
#
# COMPACT_ATOMS: atom_id res chain seq x y z
N MET A 1 20.05 -14.67 -17.93
CA MET A 1 18.78 -15.43 -17.97
C MET A 1 17.83 -14.83 -16.94
N VAL A 2 16.89 -13.98 -17.35
CA VAL A 2 15.90 -13.39 -16.43
C VAL A 2 14.90 -14.50 -16.09
N LYS A 3 14.91 -14.97 -14.84
CA LYS A 3 13.90 -15.93 -14.36
C LYS A 3 12.51 -15.32 -14.63
N PRO A 4 11.57 -16.04 -15.27
CA PRO A 4 10.21 -15.55 -15.41
C PRO A 4 9.67 -15.25 -14.02
N VAL A 5 9.15 -14.03 -13.84
CA VAL A 5 8.47 -13.65 -12.61
C VAL A 5 7.23 -14.55 -12.53
N PRO A 6 7.09 -15.41 -11.51
CA PRO A 6 5.87 -16.20 -11.38
C PRO A 6 4.69 -15.24 -11.29
N ALA A 7 3.67 -15.49 -12.11
CA ALA A 7 2.40 -14.77 -12.02
C ALA A 7 1.92 -14.90 -10.57
N LEU A 8 1.69 -13.76 -9.91
CA LEU A 8 1.08 -13.77 -8.59
C LEU A 8 -0.30 -14.43 -8.76
N GLN A 9 -0.62 -15.42 -7.93
CA GLN A 9 -1.96 -15.98 -7.92
C GLN A 9 -2.98 -14.85 -7.63
N PRO A 10 -4.20 -14.92 -8.21
CA PRO A 10 -5.23 -13.94 -7.95
C PRO A 10 -5.43 -13.78 -6.45
N ILE A 11 -5.33 -12.54 -5.99
CA ILE A 11 -5.48 -12.24 -4.58
C ILE A 11 -6.96 -12.37 -4.23
N GLU A 12 -7.30 -13.33 -3.38
CA GLU A 12 -8.67 -13.44 -2.89
C GLU A 12 -9.00 -12.26 -1.95
N LEU A 13 -10.14 -11.62 -2.23
CA LEU A 13 -10.66 -10.47 -1.50
C LEU A 13 -12.16 -10.68 -1.24
N GLU A 14 -12.53 -11.08 -0.03
CA GLU A 14 -13.94 -11.19 0.37
C GLU A 14 -14.63 -9.82 0.36
N CYS A 15 -13.88 -8.77 0.74
CA CYS A 15 -14.34 -7.39 0.83
C CYS A 15 -14.43 -6.65 -0.51
N ALA A 16 -13.99 -7.23 -1.63
CA ALA A 16 -13.99 -6.58 -2.94
C ALA A 16 -14.47 -7.53 -4.05
N ASP A 17 -14.86 -6.99 -5.20
CA ASP A 17 -15.23 -7.80 -6.36
C ASP A 17 -14.01 -8.46 -7.04
N GLU A 18 -14.28 -9.44 -7.90
CA GLU A 18 -13.23 -10.17 -8.63
C GLU A 18 -12.43 -9.25 -9.56
N GLY A 19 -13.08 -8.25 -10.18
CA GLY A 19 -12.42 -7.25 -11.01
C GLY A 19 -11.35 -6.49 -10.23
N PHE A 20 -11.63 -6.13 -8.99
CA PHE A 20 -10.67 -5.48 -8.10
C PHE A 20 -9.49 -6.39 -7.79
N ALA A 21 -9.75 -7.66 -7.44
CA ALA A 21 -8.72 -8.65 -7.14
C ALA A 21 -7.74 -8.84 -8.32
N ILE A 22 -8.27 -8.89 -9.55
CA ILE A 22 -7.47 -8.97 -10.77
C ILE A 22 -6.57 -7.74 -10.92
N GLU A 23 -7.11 -6.54 -10.79
CA GLU A 23 -6.34 -5.30 -10.96
C GLU A 23 -5.31 -5.10 -9.83
N MET A 24 -5.61 -5.51 -8.59
CA MET A 24 -4.63 -5.54 -7.50
C MET A 24 -3.45 -6.48 -7.82
N THR A 25 -3.73 -7.65 -8.37
CA THR A 25 -2.71 -8.65 -8.74
C THR A 25 -1.81 -8.12 -9.88
N ARG A 26 -2.42 -7.50 -10.90
CA ARG A 26 -1.69 -6.88 -12.02
C ARG A 26 -0.83 -5.71 -11.57
N TRP A 27 -1.37 -4.86 -10.69
CA TRP A 27 -0.62 -3.75 -10.11
C TRP A 27 0.64 -4.21 -9.35
N LEU A 28 0.52 -5.20 -8.47
CA LEU A 28 1.69 -5.72 -7.74
C LEU A 28 2.72 -6.36 -8.68
N THR A 29 2.25 -7.05 -9.73
CA THR A 29 3.11 -7.61 -10.78
C THR A 29 3.86 -6.51 -11.53
N HIS A 30 3.17 -5.43 -11.93
CA HIS A 30 3.77 -4.24 -12.54
C HIS A 30 4.82 -3.59 -11.62
N LEU A 31 4.50 -3.38 -10.34
CA LEU A 31 5.45 -2.83 -9.37
C LEU A 31 6.69 -3.70 -9.18
N ARG A 32 6.54 -5.02 -9.25
CA ARG A 32 7.67 -5.95 -9.17
C ARG A 32 8.54 -5.90 -10.43
N ALA A 33 7.92 -5.97 -11.61
CA ALA A 33 8.64 -6.11 -12.88
C ALA A 33 9.26 -4.78 -13.34
N GLU A 34 8.48 -3.71 -13.35
CA GLU A 34 8.88 -2.44 -13.95
C GLU A 34 9.54 -1.50 -12.94
N ARG A 35 9.00 -1.45 -11.71
CA ARG A 35 9.52 -0.57 -10.66
C ARG A 35 10.56 -1.25 -9.77
N ARG A 36 10.79 -2.57 -9.94
CA ARG A 36 11.74 -3.38 -9.18
C ARG A 36 11.65 -3.17 -7.66
N LEU A 37 10.42 -2.97 -7.16
CA LEU A 37 10.21 -2.80 -5.72
C LEU A 37 10.57 -4.08 -4.98
N SER A 38 11.14 -3.92 -3.78
CA SER A 38 11.51 -5.06 -2.94
C SER A 38 10.28 -5.90 -2.59
N PRO A 39 10.42 -7.23 -2.41
CA PRO A 39 9.32 -8.09 -1.98
C PRO A 39 8.60 -7.56 -0.73
N LYS A 40 9.36 -7.09 0.27
CA LYS A 40 8.81 -6.51 1.51
C LYS A 40 7.99 -5.25 1.25
N THR A 41 8.35 -4.44 0.26
CA THR A 41 7.55 -3.26 -0.12
C THR A 41 6.24 -3.66 -0.78
N LEU A 42 6.25 -4.68 -1.64
CA LEU A 42 5.05 -5.21 -2.29
C LEU A 42 4.09 -5.81 -1.27
N GLU A 43 4.58 -6.64 -0.34
CA GLU A 43 3.81 -7.20 0.76
C GLU A 43 3.18 -6.10 1.62
N ALA A 44 3.98 -5.09 1.97
CA ALA A 44 3.53 -3.95 2.74
C ALA A 44 2.40 -3.17 2.04
N TYR A 45 2.52 -2.95 0.73
CA TYR A 45 1.51 -2.26 -0.07
C TYR A 45 0.24 -3.11 -0.25
N ALA A 46 0.39 -4.41 -0.50
CA ALA A 46 -0.73 -5.33 -0.62
C ALA A 46 -1.54 -5.39 0.70
N ARG A 47 -0.85 -5.49 1.83
CA ARG A 47 -1.46 -5.50 3.16
C ARG A 47 -2.20 -4.19 3.45
N ASP A 48 -1.58 -3.04 3.18
CA ASP A 48 -2.19 -1.75 3.45
C ASP A 48 -3.41 -1.49 2.56
N LEU A 49 -3.36 -1.90 1.28
CA LEU A 49 -4.52 -1.82 0.38
C LEU A 49 -5.65 -2.72 0.89
N ARG A 50 -5.37 -3.98 1.25
CA ARG A 50 -6.38 -4.89 1.83
C ARG A 50 -7.06 -4.30 3.07
N GLN A 51 -6.29 -3.71 3.98
CA GLN A 51 -6.84 -3.04 5.17
C GLN A 51 -7.79 -1.90 4.82
N CYS A 52 -7.46 -1.12 3.78
CA CYS A 52 -8.35 -0.08 3.28
C CYS A 52 -9.63 -0.67 2.68
N LEU A 53 -9.53 -1.73 1.87
CA LEU A 53 -10.70 -2.37 1.26
C LEU A 53 -11.64 -2.99 2.29
N THR A 54 -11.10 -3.65 3.32
CA THR A 54 -11.91 -4.18 4.43
C THR A 54 -12.66 -3.05 5.12
N PHE A 55 -11.97 -1.96 5.48
CA PHE A 55 -12.62 -0.80 6.07
C PHE A 55 -13.70 -0.20 5.16
N LEU A 56 -13.42 -0.01 3.86
CA LEU A 56 -14.38 0.58 2.93
C LEU A 56 -15.60 -0.31 2.73
N ALA A 57 -15.41 -1.64 2.72
CA ALA A 57 -16.52 -2.58 2.60
C ALA A 57 -17.47 -2.48 3.80
N GLU A 58 -16.92 -2.39 5.01
CA GLU A 58 -17.69 -2.16 6.24
C GLU A 58 -18.33 -0.76 6.24
N HIS A 59 -17.56 0.28 5.89
CA HIS A 59 -18.00 1.68 5.91
C HIS A 59 -19.12 1.96 4.91
N TRP A 60 -19.10 1.32 3.74
CA TRP A 60 -20.14 1.44 2.73
C TRP A 60 -21.23 0.37 2.85
N GLY A 61 -21.03 -0.66 3.68
CA GLY A 61 -21.95 -1.80 3.81
C GLY A 61 -22.07 -2.68 2.56
N THR A 62 -21.11 -2.61 1.63
CA THR A 62 -21.13 -3.36 0.37
C THR A 62 -19.71 -3.75 -0.04
N ARG A 63 -19.57 -4.80 -0.87
CA ARG A 63 -18.25 -5.15 -1.46
C ARG A 63 -17.71 -3.99 -2.30
N VAL A 64 -16.41 -3.75 -2.20
CA VAL A 64 -15.71 -2.71 -2.95
C VAL A 64 -15.59 -3.11 -4.42
N THR A 65 -16.08 -2.27 -5.31
CA THR A 65 -15.89 -2.40 -6.76
C THR A 65 -14.87 -1.37 -7.26
N LEU A 66 -14.24 -1.63 -8.41
CA LEU A 66 -13.33 -0.64 -9.03
C LEU A 66 -14.01 0.72 -9.26
N LYS A 67 -15.27 0.71 -9.72
CA LYS A 67 -16.06 1.92 -9.95
C LYS A 67 -16.30 2.71 -8.66
N ARG A 68 -16.68 2.01 -7.58
CA ARG A 68 -16.91 2.64 -6.28
C ARG A 68 -15.62 3.18 -5.69
N PHE A 69 -14.52 2.43 -5.81
CA PHE A 69 -13.20 2.87 -5.38
C PHE A 69 -12.71 4.10 -6.15
N ALA A 70 -12.96 4.18 -7.47
CA ALA A 70 -12.66 5.37 -8.25
C ALA A 70 -13.45 6.61 -7.80
N ALA A 71 -14.66 6.41 -7.26
CA ALA A 71 -15.51 7.44 -6.70
C ALA A 71 -15.21 7.74 -5.21
N LEU A 72 -14.08 7.28 -4.68
CA LEU A 72 -13.66 7.59 -3.30
C LEU A 72 -13.74 9.09 -3.02
N GLU A 73 -14.31 9.44 -1.88
CA GLU A 73 -14.34 10.79 -1.38
C GLU A 73 -13.22 11.05 -0.37
N ALA A 74 -12.88 12.33 -0.17
CA ALA A 74 -11.89 12.71 0.83
C ALA A 74 -12.33 12.34 2.27
N THR A 75 -13.64 12.28 2.51
CA THR A 75 -14.28 11.83 3.75
C THR A 75 -13.96 10.36 4.04
N ASP A 76 -14.13 9.46 3.06
CA ASP A 76 -13.80 8.03 3.19
C ASP A 76 -12.33 7.83 3.58
N VAL A 77 -11.42 8.51 2.87
CA VAL A 77 -9.99 8.38 3.12
C VAL A 77 -9.61 8.94 4.49
N ARG A 78 -10.23 10.05 4.93
CA ARG A 78 -10.02 10.59 6.28
C ARG A 78 -10.56 9.65 7.35
N ALA A 79 -11.72 9.04 7.14
CA ALA A 79 -12.31 8.08 8.07
C ALA A 79 -11.40 6.85 8.23
N PHE A 80 -10.89 6.30 7.13
CA PHE A 80 -9.88 5.23 7.17
C PHE A 80 -8.65 5.64 7.98
N MET A 81 -8.08 6.83 7.70
CA MET A 81 -6.89 7.33 8.40
C MET A 81 -7.13 7.63 9.88
N ALA A 82 -8.36 7.94 10.27
CA ALA A 82 -8.75 8.14 11.66
C ALA A 82 -8.87 6.80 12.39
N MET A 83 -9.55 5.81 11.79
CA MET A 83 -9.63 4.44 12.33
C MET A 83 -8.24 3.85 12.54
N ARG A 84 -7.35 3.92 11.54
CA ARG A 84 -5.98 3.41 11.68
C ARG A 84 -5.18 4.13 12.78
N ARG A 85 -5.49 5.40 13.07
CA ARG A 85 -4.86 6.12 14.20
C ARG A 85 -5.41 5.66 15.55
N ALA A 86 -6.71 5.39 15.62
CA ALA A 86 -7.33 4.85 16.83
C ALA A 86 -6.76 3.47 17.19
N ASP A 87 -6.32 2.70 16.19
CA ASP A 87 -5.56 1.45 16.37
C ASP A 87 -4.07 1.65 16.77
N ASP A 88 -3.67 2.85 17.21
CA ASP A 88 -2.28 3.21 17.58
C ASP A 88 -1.22 2.92 16.50
N ILE A 89 -1.60 2.96 15.22
CA ILE A 89 -0.66 2.72 14.13
C ILE A 89 0.31 3.89 14.01
N ALA A 90 1.61 3.57 14.09
CA ALA A 90 2.68 4.55 13.93
C ALA A 90 2.55 5.38 12.65
N GLY A 91 2.83 6.68 12.73
CA GLY A 91 2.68 7.61 11.61
C GLY A 91 3.45 7.20 10.34
N ARG A 92 4.60 6.50 10.47
CA ARG A 92 5.33 5.92 9.33
C ARG A 92 4.50 4.89 8.56
N SER A 93 3.75 4.06 9.26
CA SER A 93 2.86 3.06 8.64
C SER A 93 1.67 3.73 7.95
N LEU A 94 1.11 4.81 8.51
CA LEU A 94 0.04 5.59 7.85
C LEU A 94 0.53 6.26 6.56
N MET A 95 1.73 6.85 6.59
CA MET A 95 2.32 7.42 5.37
C MET A 95 2.56 6.36 4.30
N ARG A 96 3.05 5.18 4.70
CA ARG A 96 3.24 4.04 3.78
C ARG A 96 1.92 3.56 3.20
N ALA A 97 0.88 3.44 4.02
CA ALA A 97 -0.46 3.08 3.55
C ALA A 97 -0.98 4.07 2.51
N LEU A 98 -0.88 5.38 2.79
CA LEU A 98 -1.27 6.41 1.83
C LEU A 98 -0.44 6.36 0.54
N ALA A 99 0.86 6.08 0.62
CA ALA A 99 1.72 5.93 -0.54
C ALA A 99 1.32 4.72 -1.40
N GLY A 100 0.99 3.59 -0.78
CA GLY A 100 0.46 2.40 -1.45
C GLY A 100 -0.86 2.67 -2.16
N LEU A 101 -1.82 3.29 -1.44
CA LEU A 101 -3.12 3.66 -2.01
C LEU A 101 -2.96 4.59 -3.23
N ARG A 102 -2.13 5.62 -3.12
CA ARG A 102 -1.84 6.53 -4.25
C ARG A 102 -1.18 5.83 -5.43
N SER A 103 -0.28 4.88 -5.15
CA SER A 103 0.36 4.09 -6.18
C SER A 103 -0.67 3.26 -6.95
N PHE A 104 -1.60 2.62 -6.25
CA PHE A 104 -2.69 1.87 -6.86
C PHE A 104 -3.67 2.79 -7.62
N GLY A 105 -4.09 3.92 -7.05
CA GLY A 105 -4.96 4.87 -7.72
C GLY A 105 -4.36 5.43 -9.03
N ARG A 106 -3.06 5.74 -9.04
CA ARG A 106 -2.35 6.13 -10.28
C ARG A 106 -2.20 5.00 -11.28
N TYR A 107 -2.14 3.75 -10.82
CA TYR A 107 -2.15 2.58 -11.70
C TYR A 107 -3.52 2.47 -12.39
N LEU A 108 -4.61 2.51 -11.62
CA LEU A 108 -5.97 2.47 -12.17
C LEU A 108 -6.24 3.60 -13.19
N GLU A 109 -5.77 4.83 -12.91
CA GLU A 109 -5.89 5.94 -13.85
C GLU A 109 -5.14 5.67 -15.16
N ARG A 110 -3.95 5.06 -15.09
CA ARG A 110 -3.15 4.71 -16.27
C ARG A 110 -3.78 3.59 -17.10
N GLU A 111 -4.41 2.62 -16.45
CA GLU A 111 -5.11 1.50 -17.09
C GLU A 111 -6.55 1.86 -17.52
N GLY A 112 -6.96 3.14 -17.41
CA GLY A 112 -8.28 3.60 -17.80
C GLY A 112 -9.43 3.08 -16.92
N LYS A 113 -9.14 2.63 -15.69
CA LYS A 113 -10.11 2.05 -14.74
C LYS A 113 -10.77 3.07 -13.81
N GLY A 114 -10.42 4.35 -13.95
CA GLY A 114 -11.00 5.47 -13.21
C GLY A 114 -9.96 6.27 -12.44
N LYS A 115 -10.30 7.53 -12.17
CA LYS A 115 -9.42 8.49 -11.48
C LYS A 115 -9.79 8.61 -10.02
N VAL A 116 -8.90 8.18 -9.13
CA VAL A 116 -9.11 8.24 -7.68
C VAL A 116 -8.66 9.59 -7.11
N GLY A 117 -9.39 10.66 -7.44
CA GLY A 117 -9.00 12.04 -7.11
C GLY A 117 -8.80 12.31 -5.62
N ALA A 118 -9.59 11.68 -4.75
CA ALA A 118 -9.53 11.88 -3.30
C ALA A 118 -8.16 11.54 -2.70
N LEU A 119 -7.46 10.51 -3.21
CA LEU A 119 -6.14 10.10 -2.69
C LEU A 119 -5.06 11.18 -2.90
N SER A 120 -5.21 12.01 -3.93
CA SER A 120 -4.31 13.14 -4.18
C SER A 120 -4.58 14.31 -3.24
N ALA A 121 -5.85 14.52 -2.84
CA ALA A 121 -6.27 15.62 -1.99
C ALA A 121 -5.91 15.45 -0.49
N ILE A 122 -5.68 14.21 -0.02
CA ILE A 122 -5.42 13.96 1.40
C ILE A 122 -3.96 14.28 1.78
N ARG A 123 -3.73 15.20 2.71
CA ARG A 123 -2.40 15.44 3.25
C ARG A 123 -1.95 14.27 4.13
N ALA A 124 -0.74 13.76 3.88
CA ALA A 124 -0.15 12.72 4.73
C ALA A 124 0.10 13.26 6.16
N PRO A 125 -0.04 12.42 7.21
CA PRO A 125 0.32 12.80 8.56
C PRO A 125 1.77 13.29 8.65
N LYS A 126 2.02 14.41 9.34
CA LYS A 126 3.39 14.86 9.61
C LYS A 126 4.01 13.92 10.64
N VAL A 127 4.92 13.05 10.22
CA VAL A 127 5.67 12.21 11.14
C VAL A 127 6.73 13.05 11.84
N ALA A 128 6.67 13.11 13.17
CA ALA A 128 7.77 13.67 13.97
C ALA A 128 9.05 12.88 13.64
N LYS A 129 10.15 13.59 13.34
CA LYS A 129 11.43 12.96 13.02
C LYS A 129 11.79 12.00 14.16
N SER A 130 11.79 10.69 13.86
CA SER A 130 12.44 9.72 14.73
C SER A 130 13.91 10.14 14.80
N LEU A 131 14.40 10.48 15.99
CA LEU A 131 15.83 10.66 16.20
C LEU A 131 16.55 9.40 15.65
N PRO A 132 17.68 9.55 14.94
CA PRO A 132 18.44 8.41 14.46
C PRO A 132 18.77 7.51 15.65
N LYS A 133 18.54 6.20 15.51
CA LYS A 133 19.07 5.24 16.48
C LYS A 133 20.60 5.41 16.52
N PRO A 134 21.23 5.51 17.70
CA PRO A 134 22.69 5.46 17.79
C PRO A 134 23.17 4.21 17.06
N ILE A 135 24.13 4.40 16.17
CA ILE A 135 24.88 3.30 15.58
C ILE A 135 25.63 2.67 16.75
N GLN A 136 25.21 1.48 17.17
CA GLN A 136 26.05 0.64 18.03
C GLN A 136 27.30 0.32 17.19
N ILE A 137 28.40 0.96 17.54
CA ILE A 137 29.73 0.62 17.04
C ILE A 137 30.07 -0.73 17.69
N ASP A 138 29.79 -1.82 17.00
CA ASP A 138 30.65 -2.99 17.11
C ASP A 138 31.41 -3.09 15.79
N ALA A 139 32.46 -2.28 15.75
CA ALA A 139 33.50 -2.36 14.75
C ALA A 139 34.05 -3.78 14.73
N ALA A 140 34.16 -4.30 13.51
CA ALA A 140 34.92 -5.50 13.20
C ALA A 140 36.26 -5.51 13.94
N LYS A 141 36.45 -6.48 14.85
CA LYS A 141 37.80 -6.93 15.22
C LYS A 141 38.37 -7.69 14.03
N ARG A 142 39.01 -6.94 13.13
CA ARG A 142 39.96 -7.47 12.16
C ARG A 142 41.14 -8.09 12.92
N PHE A 143 41.55 -9.25 12.41
CA PHE A 143 42.87 -9.85 12.50
C PHE A 143 44.00 -8.98 13.07
N ALA A 144 44.68 -9.54 14.08
CA ALA A 144 46.05 -9.18 14.44
C ALA A 144 46.84 -10.49 14.61
N ASP A 145 47.71 -10.75 13.62
CA ASP A 145 49.00 -11.45 13.62
C ASP A 145 49.23 -12.74 14.44
N ALA A 146 49.42 -13.86 13.73
CA ALA A 146 50.69 -14.61 13.64
C ALA A 146 50.63 -15.62 12.49
#